data_AF-A0A8X8ZM11-F1
#
_entry.id   AF-A0A8X8ZM11-F1
#
_cell.length_a   1.000
_cell.length_b   1.000
_cell.length_c   1.000
_cell.angle_alpha   90.00
_cell.angle_beta   90.00
_cell.angle_gamma   90.00
#
_symmetry.space_group_name_H-M   'P 1'
#
loop_
_entity.id
_entity.type
_entity.pdbx_description
1 polymer ?
#
loop_
_entity_poly.entity_id
_entity_poly.type
_entity_poly.pdbx_seq_one_letter_code
_entity_poly.pdbx_strand_id
1 'polypeptide(L)'
;MKRLNKRRCMRDRYKRYRATRAAACASMASAVGPQRAWSRAVLRNTKRRHFQAIRKKRRLINPKRENLQQEEDLRGLVPGGKGMEYCSLLSETAHYIKCLQAQIQELR
;
A
#
# COMPACT_ATOMS: atom_id res chain seq x y z
N MET A 1 -12.22 31.22 -17.21
CA MET A 1 -11.50 30.13 -16.50
C MET A 1 -10.78 30.51 -15.18
N LYS A 2 -10.58 31.79 -14.81
CA LYS A 2 -9.73 32.18 -13.65
C LYS A 2 -10.29 31.85 -12.24
N ARG A 3 -11.58 31.55 -12.09
CA ARG A 3 -12.25 31.38 -10.77
C ARG A 3 -11.92 30.05 -10.06
N LEU A 4 -11.62 28.98 -10.80
CA LEU A 4 -11.36 27.65 -10.22
C LEU A 4 -9.96 27.53 -9.58
N ASN A 5 -8.95 28.17 -10.16
CA ASN A 5 -7.59 28.19 -9.60
C ASN A 5 -7.49 29.01 -8.30
N LYS A 6 -8.24 30.11 -8.17
CA LYS A 6 -8.29 30.91 -6.94
C LYS A 6 -8.86 30.10 -5.76
N ARG A 7 -9.88 29.26 -6.02
CA ARG A 7 -10.47 28.35 -5.01
C ARG A 7 -9.51 27.22 -4.60
N ARG A 8 -8.75 26.63 -5.54
CA ARG A 8 -7.68 25.65 -5.21
C ARG A 8 -6.59 26.27 -4.34
N CYS A 9 -6.09 27.45 -4.72
CA CYS A 9 -5.06 28.19 -3.98
C CYS A 9 -5.48 28.51 -2.53
N MET A 10 -6.72 28.96 -2.31
CA MET A 10 -7.24 29.23 -0.95
C MET A 10 -7.40 27.95 -0.14
N ARG A 11 -7.89 26.86 -0.76
CA ARG A 11 -8.01 25.55 -0.11
C ARG A 11 -6.64 25.00 0.30
N ASP A 12 -5.62 25.19 -0.52
CA ASP A 12 -4.26 24.72 -0.22
C ASP A 12 -3.55 25.58 0.82
N ARG A 13 -3.78 26.89 0.86
CA ARG A 13 -3.35 27.74 1.99
C ARG A 13 -4.01 27.32 3.30
N TYR A 14 -5.31 27.04 3.26
CA TYR A 14 -6.05 26.59 4.44
C TYR A 14 -5.57 25.24 4.98
N LYS A 15 -5.29 24.29 4.07
CA LYS A 15 -4.70 22.99 4.44
C LYS A 15 -3.32 23.16 5.08
N ARG A 16 -2.44 23.99 4.49
CA ARG A 16 -1.11 24.29 5.04
C ARG A 16 -1.23 24.91 6.44
N TYR A 17 -2.06 25.95 6.58
CA TYR A 17 -2.31 26.57 7.88
C TYR A 17 -2.77 25.55 8.94
N ARG A 18 -3.76 24.70 8.62
CA ARG A 18 -4.22 23.66 9.54
C ARG A 18 -3.13 22.64 9.89
N ALA A 19 -2.29 22.27 8.93
CA ALA A 19 -1.18 21.35 9.16
C ALA A 19 -0.13 21.97 10.09
N THR A 20 0.29 23.21 9.83
CA THR A 20 1.22 23.96 10.68
C THR A 20 0.66 24.12 12.09
N ARG A 21 -0.62 24.50 12.22
CA ARG A 21 -1.28 24.62 13.52
C ARG A 21 -1.33 23.29 14.26
N ALA A 22 -1.66 22.20 13.58
CA ALA A 22 -1.70 20.87 14.19
C ALA A 22 -0.31 20.41 14.65
N ALA A 23 0.74 20.68 13.86
CA ALA A 23 2.12 20.38 14.22
C ALA A 23 2.56 21.21 15.43
N ALA A 24 2.29 22.51 15.46
CA ALA A 24 2.58 23.37 16.60
C ALA A 24 1.86 22.88 17.87
N CYS A 25 0.56 22.55 17.80
CA CYS A 25 -0.16 21.99 18.94
C CYS A 25 0.43 20.66 19.43
N ALA A 26 0.90 19.81 18.52
CA ALA A 26 1.57 18.57 18.87
C ALA A 26 2.92 18.84 19.56
N SER A 27 3.72 19.79 19.07
CA SER A 27 4.99 20.20 19.70
C SER A 27 4.78 20.78 21.09
N MET A 28 3.80 21.68 21.26
CA MET A 28 3.44 22.22 22.58
C MET A 28 2.98 21.13 23.53
N ALA A 29 2.16 20.18 23.06
CA ALA A 29 1.71 19.06 23.88
C ALA A 29 2.90 18.18 24.31
N SER A 30 3.83 17.88 23.41
CA SER A 30 5.04 17.11 23.72
C SER A 30 5.91 17.82 24.77
N ALA A 31 6.12 19.13 24.65
CA ALA A 31 6.94 19.92 25.58
C ALA A 31 6.32 20.01 26.99
N VAL A 32 5.00 20.18 27.08
CA VAL A 32 4.27 20.28 28.35
C VAL A 32 4.08 18.90 29.02
N GLY A 33 4.26 17.81 28.25
CA GLY A 33 4.18 16.45 28.77
C GLY A 33 2.75 16.00 29.12
N PRO A 34 2.60 14.77 29.64
CA PRO A 34 1.30 14.12 29.85
C PRO A 34 0.51 14.68 31.04
N GLN A 35 1.01 15.68 31.76
CA GLN A 35 0.37 16.17 32.98
C GLN A 35 -0.91 16.96 32.70
N ARG A 36 -1.05 17.55 31.50
CA ARG A 36 -2.26 18.29 31.11
C ARG A 36 -3.20 17.44 30.26
N ALA A 37 -4.49 17.45 30.60
CA ALA A 37 -5.53 16.69 29.91
C ALA A 37 -5.58 16.98 28.39
N TRP A 38 -5.45 18.24 27.99
CA TRP A 38 -5.44 18.63 26.58
C TRP A 38 -4.20 18.08 25.83
N SER A 39 -3.03 18.09 26.48
CA SER A 39 -1.78 17.56 25.90
C SER A 39 -1.91 16.06 25.64
N ARG A 40 -2.39 15.31 26.65
CA ARG A 40 -2.66 13.87 26.51
C ARG A 40 -3.60 13.58 25.35
N ALA A 41 -4.67 14.36 25.21
CA ALA A 41 -5.64 14.20 24.14
C ALA A 41 -5.01 14.45 22.75
N VAL A 42 -4.20 15.50 22.62
CA VAL A 42 -3.48 15.83 21.38
C VAL A 42 -2.52 14.70 21.00
N LEU A 43 -1.67 14.25 21.94
CA LEU A 43 -0.69 13.17 21.70
C LEU A 43 -1.37 11.83 21.38
N ARG A 44 -2.50 11.51 22.03
CA ARG A 44 -3.27 10.29 21.72
C ARG A 44 -3.84 10.37 20.30
N ASN A 45 -4.33 11.54 19.90
CA ASN A 45 -4.92 11.74 18.57
C ASN A 45 -3.86 11.72 17.46
N THR A 46 -2.67 12.28 17.69
CA THR A 46 -1.57 12.22 16.70
C THR A 46 -1.11 10.79 16.47
N LYS A 47 -0.89 10.02 17.55
CA LYS A 47 -0.59 8.58 17.47
C LYS A 47 -1.68 7.81 16.73
N ARG A 48 -2.95 8.02 17.09
CA ARG A 48 -4.09 7.37 16.41
C ARG A 48 -4.12 7.66 14.92
N ARG A 49 -3.90 8.91 14.49
CA ARG A 49 -3.85 9.28 13.07
C ARG A 49 -2.68 8.63 12.36
N HIS A 50 -1.52 8.58 12.99
CA HIS A 50 -0.34 7.92 12.44
C HIS A 50 -0.58 6.42 12.22
N PHE A 51 -1.08 5.71 13.25
CA PHE A 51 -1.43 4.29 13.12
C PHE A 51 -2.52 4.04 12.08
N GLN A 52 -3.53 4.91 11.99
CA GLN A 52 -4.56 4.79 10.94
C GLN A 52 -3.98 4.99 9.54
N ALA A 53 -3.07 5.93 9.34
CA ALA A 53 -2.40 6.15 8.07
C ALA A 53 -1.57 4.93 7.65
N ILE A 54 -0.80 4.35 8.58
CA ILE A 54 -0.04 3.11 8.34
C ILE A 54 -0.98 1.96 7.95
N ARG A 55 -2.09 1.77 8.69
CA ARG A 55 -3.07 0.72 8.39
C ARG A 55 -3.71 0.91 7.01
N LYS A 56 -4.03 2.14 6.62
CA LYS A 56 -4.56 2.43 5.27
C LYS A 56 -3.52 2.12 4.18
N LYS A 57 -2.25 2.49 4.38
CA LYS A 57 -1.18 2.17 3.44
C LYS A 57 -1.01 0.66 3.25
N ARG A 58 -1.04 -0.11 4.35
CA ARG A 58 -0.99 -1.58 4.33
C ARG A 58 -2.20 -2.24 3.65
N ARG A 59 -3.37 -1.60 3.62
CA ARG A 59 -4.54 -2.15 2.89
C ARG A 59 -4.43 -1.95 1.39
N LEU A 60 -3.74 -0.91 0.94
CA LEU A 60 -3.52 -0.65 -0.48
C LEU A 60 -2.46 -1.61 -1.05
N ILE A 61 -1.43 -1.92 -0.25
CA ILE A 61 -0.42 -2.93 -0.55
C ILE A 61 -0.86 -4.23 0.13
N ASN A 62 -1.90 -4.88 -0.39
CA ASN A 62 -2.36 -6.15 0.16
C ASN A 62 -1.71 -7.29 -0.63
N PRO A 63 -0.53 -7.80 -0.21
CA PRO A 63 0.25 -8.79 -0.98
C PRO A 63 -0.56 -10.07 -1.26
N LYS A 64 -1.55 -10.36 -0.41
CA LYS A 64 -2.42 -11.52 -0.57
C LYS A 64 -3.32 -11.46 -1.83
N ARG A 65 -3.69 -10.25 -2.30
CA ARG A 65 -4.45 -10.12 -3.57
C ARG A 65 -3.56 -10.28 -4.78
N GLU A 66 -2.33 -9.75 -4.71
CA GLU A 66 -1.34 -9.88 -5.79
C GLU A 66 -0.93 -11.34 -5.97
N ASN A 67 -0.71 -12.08 -4.88
CA ASN A 67 -0.35 -13.51 -4.94
C ASN A 67 -1.45 -14.39 -5.54
N LEU A 68 -2.73 -14.10 -5.26
CA LEU A 68 -3.86 -14.87 -5.83
C LEU A 68 -3.96 -14.66 -7.35
N GLN A 69 -3.78 -13.41 -7.80
CA GLN A 69 -3.79 -13.10 -9.22
C GLN A 69 -2.64 -13.79 -9.95
N GLN A 70 -1.44 -13.79 -9.36
CA GLN A 70 -0.27 -14.47 -9.92
C GLN A 70 -0.47 -15.98 -10.03
N GLU A 71 -1.13 -16.61 -9.05
CA GLU A 71 -1.45 -18.03 -9.12
C GLU A 71 -2.46 -18.34 -10.25
N GLU A 72 -3.53 -17.54 -10.37
CA GLU A 72 -4.52 -17.68 -11.44
C GLU A 72 -3.91 -17.49 -12.83
N ASP A 73 -3.03 -16.48 -12.98
CA ASP A 73 -2.29 -16.23 -14.21
C ASP A 73 -1.39 -17.43 -14.55
N LEU A 74 -0.71 -18.00 -13.55
CA LEU A 74 0.15 -19.18 -13.73
C LEU A 74 -0.65 -20.42 -14.17
N ARG A 75 -1.85 -20.64 -13.62
CA ARG A 75 -2.76 -21.72 -14.03
C ARG A 75 -3.21 -21.60 -15.48
N GLY A 76 -3.27 -20.38 -16.02
CA GLY A 76 -3.58 -20.12 -17.43
C GLY A 76 -2.42 -20.36 -18.38
N LEU A 77 -1.17 -20.21 -17.90
CA LEU A 77 0.05 -20.33 -18.70
C LEU A 77 0.58 -21.78 -18.78
N VAL A 78 0.46 -22.54 -17.70
CA VAL A 78 0.97 -23.91 -17.64
C VAL A 78 0.00 -24.88 -18.32
N PRO A 79 0.45 -25.75 -19.24
CA PRO A 79 -0.40 -26.76 -19.84
C PRO A 79 -1.08 -27.62 -18.77
N GLY A 80 -2.41 -27.68 -18.77
CA GLY A 80 -3.19 -28.42 -17.76
C GLY A 80 -3.33 -27.73 -16.39
N GLY A 81 -2.83 -26.51 -16.22
CA GLY A 81 -2.74 -25.83 -14.91
C GLY A 81 -4.08 -25.45 -14.24
N LYS A 82 -5.18 -25.30 -14.99
CA LYS A 82 -6.48 -24.80 -14.47
C LYS A 82 -7.00 -25.58 -13.26
N GLY A 83 -6.81 -26.89 -13.22
CA GLY A 83 -7.28 -27.78 -12.15
C GLY A 83 -6.22 -28.20 -11.13
N MET A 84 -4.98 -27.75 -11.24
CA MET A 84 -3.88 -28.24 -10.40
C MET A 84 -3.90 -27.62 -8.99
N GLU A 85 -3.43 -28.39 -8.00
CA GLU A 85 -3.07 -27.84 -6.68
C GLU A 85 -1.79 -27.01 -6.77
N TYR A 86 -1.59 -26.07 -5.85
CA TYR A 86 -0.47 -25.11 -5.91
C TYR A 86 0.91 -25.77 -6.02
N CYS A 87 1.20 -26.80 -5.22
CA CYS A 87 2.49 -27.49 -5.27
C CYS A 87 2.68 -28.23 -6.61
N SER A 88 1.65 -28.91 -7.10
CA SER A 88 1.66 -29.59 -8.40
C SER A 88 1.84 -28.59 -9.55
N LEU A 89 1.18 -27.43 -9.46
CA LEU A 89 1.31 -26.34 -10.43
C LEU A 89 2.75 -25.82 -10.50
N LEU A 90 3.41 -25.62 -9.35
CA LEU A 90 4.81 -25.17 -9.32
C LEU A 90 5.78 -26.22 -9.90
N SER A 91 5.57 -27.49 -9.56
CA SER A 91 6.36 -28.60 -10.13
C SER A 91 6.20 -28.66 -11.65
N GLU A 92 4.98 -28.60 -12.16
CA GLU A 92 4.69 -28.62 -13.59
C GLU A 92 5.24 -27.37 -14.29
N THR A 93 5.17 -26.20 -13.66
CA THR A 93 5.79 -24.96 -14.16
C THR A 93 7.28 -25.16 -14.36
N ALA A 94 7.98 -25.79 -13.41
CA ALA A 94 9.41 -26.04 -13.53
C ALA A 94 9.74 -27.01 -14.68
N HIS A 95 8.91 -28.04 -14.88
CA HIS A 95 9.04 -28.95 -16.02
C HIS A 95 8.79 -28.22 -17.35
N TYR A 96 7.72 -27.41 -17.42
CA TYR A 96 7.36 -26.66 -18.61
C TYR A 96 8.46 -25.67 -19.02
N ILE A 97 9.06 -24.94 -18.07
CA ILE A 97 10.19 -24.04 -18.34
C ILE A 97 11.37 -24.82 -18.94
N LYS A 98 11.71 -26.00 -18.41
CA LYS A 98 12.80 -26.82 -18.95
C LYS A 98 12.50 -27.26 -20.39
N CYS A 99 11.28 -27.70 -20.67
CA CYS A 99 10.86 -28.08 -22.02
C CYS A 99 10.94 -26.90 -22.99
N LEU A 100 10.46 -25.72 -22.59
CA LEU A 100 10.54 -24.50 -23.41
C LEU A 100 11.99 -24.10 -23.70
N GLN A 101 12.87 -24.19 -22.70
CA GLN A 101 14.30 -23.90 -22.89
C GLN A 101 14.94 -24.84 -23.90
N ALA A 102 14.65 -26.14 -23.83
CA ALA A 102 15.14 -27.12 -24.80
C ALA A 102 14.60 -26.82 -26.21
N GLN A 103 13.32 -26.51 -26.36
CA GLN A 103 12.72 -26.14 -27.65
C GLN A 103 13.39 -24.91 -28.28
N ILE A 104 13.70 -23.88 -27.48
CA ILE A 104 14.38 -22.68 -27.98
C ILE A 104 15.84 -22.96 -28.38
N GLN A 105 16.50 -23.93 -27.74
CA GLN A 105 17.85 -24.34 -28.10
C GLN A 105 17.88 -25.11 -29.43
N GLU A 106 16.88 -25.96 -29.68
CA GLU A 106 16.74 -26.70 -30.96
C GLU A 106 16.31 -25.80 -32.13
N LEU A 107 15.59 -24.71 -31.86
CA LEU A 107 15.17 -23.72 -32.87
C LEU A 107 16.23 -22.65 -33.15
N ARG A 108 17.41 -22.74 -32.53
CA ARG A 108 18.51 -21.78 -32.63
C ARG A 108 19.57 -22.24 -33.61
#